data_AF-A0AAV6TZW1-F1
#
_entry.id   AF-A0AAV6TZW1-F1
#
_cell.length_a   1.000
_cell.length_b   1.000
_cell.length_c   1.000
_cell.angle_alpha   90.00
_cell.angle_beta   90.00
_cell.angle_gamma   90.00
#
_symmetry.space_group_name_H-M   'P 1'
#
loop_
_entity.id
_entity.type
_entity.pdbx_description
1 polymer ?
#
loop_
_entity_poly.entity_id
_entity_poly.type
_entity_poly.pdbx_seq_one_letter_code
_entity_poly.pdbx_strand_id
1 'polypeptide(L)' 'MASNGQQHPPMPEDHGGGLGRDLIDMVNDLQSKVVAAGQSLDFDLPQIAVVGSQSSGKSSVLESIVGKEFLPRGNGCG' A
#
# COMPACT_ATOMS: atom_id res chain seq x y z
N MET A 1 20.62 -9.69 38.10
CA MET A 1 20.86 -10.59 36.95
C MET A 1 19.97 -10.10 35.82
N ALA A 2 20.58 -9.60 34.74
CA ALA A 2 19.89 -8.95 33.62
C ALA A 2 19.31 -10.00 32.67
N SER A 3 18.04 -9.84 32.28
CA SER A 3 17.47 -10.57 31.13
C SER A 3 17.95 -9.91 29.85
N ASN A 4 18.76 -10.63 29.08
CA ASN A 4 19.18 -10.21 27.74
C ASN A 4 17.98 -10.29 26.80
N GLY A 5 17.62 -9.17 26.19
CA GLY A 5 16.61 -9.11 25.14
C GLY A 5 17.08 -9.93 23.93
N GLN A 6 16.26 -10.88 23.50
CA GLN A 6 16.40 -11.50 22.18
C GLN A 6 16.20 -10.42 21.12
N GLN A 7 17.31 -9.87 20.63
CA GLN A 7 17.33 -9.11 19.39
C GLN A 7 17.02 -10.10 18.26
N HIS A 8 15.86 -9.92 17.66
CA HIS A 8 15.47 -10.60 16.44
C HIS A 8 16.52 -10.26 15.35
N PRO A 9 17.04 -11.23 14.59
CA PRO A 9 17.96 -10.92 13.52
C PRO A 9 17.28 -9.96 12.51
N PRO A 10 18.00 -8.96 11.98
CA PRO A 10 17.49 -8.17 10.87
C PRO A 10 17.19 -9.14 9.72
N MET A 11 15.95 -9.07 9.22
CA MET A 11 15.53 -9.80 8.04
C MET A 11 16.53 -9.49 6.90
N PRO A 12 16.95 -10.48 6.10
CA PRO A 12 17.72 -10.18 4.89
C PRO A 12 16.89 -9.22 4.03
N GLU A 13 17.43 -8.04 3.79
CA GLU A 13 16.81 -7.07 2.88
C GLU A 13 16.83 -7.68 1.47
N ASP A 14 15.64 -8.08 1.00
CA ASP A 14 15.39 -8.48 -0.37
C ASP A 14 15.66 -7.27 -1.29
N HIS A 15 16.91 -7.13 -1.71
CA HIS A 15 17.31 -6.17 -2.77
C HIS A 15 16.92 -6.69 -4.16
N GLY A 16 16.04 -7.69 -4.25
CA GLY A 16 15.38 -8.11 -5.48
C GLY A 16 14.27 -7.14 -5.87
N GLY A 17 14.62 -5.89 -6.17
CA GLY A 17 13.72 -4.93 -6.79
C GLY A 17 13.34 -5.43 -8.19
N GLY A 18 12.20 -6.11 -8.33
CA GLY A 18 11.61 -6.28 -9.64
C GLY A 18 11.23 -4.90 -10.19
N LEU A 19 11.29 -4.70 -11.51
CA LEU A 19 10.99 -3.43 -12.20
C LEU A 19 9.78 -2.68 -11.63
N GLY A 20 8.72 -3.39 -11.22
CA GLY A 20 7.54 -2.77 -10.61
C GLY A 20 7.82 -2.05 -9.28
N ARG A 21 8.67 -2.61 -8.41
CA ARG A 21 9.06 -2.01 -7.12
C ARG A 21 9.91 -0.76 -7.35
N ASP A 22 10.89 -0.86 -8.24
CA ASP A 22 11.77 0.26 -8.59
C ASP A 22 11.00 1.44 -9.20
N LEU A 23 10.00 1.17 -10.03
CA LEU A 23 9.13 2.20 -10.60
C LEU A 23 8.24 2.85 -9.54
N ILE A 24 7.70 2.07 -8.60
CA ILE A 24 6.91 2.60 -7.48
C ILE A 24 7.75 3.55 -6.63
N ASP A 25 8.96 3.15 -6.26
CA ASP A 25 9.85 3.96 -5.43
C ASP A 25 10.27 5.26 -6.14
N MET A 26 10.57 5.18 -7.45
CA MET A 26 10.89 6.34 -8.26
C MET A 26 9.72 7.33 -8.37
N VAL A 27 8.50 6.85 -8.60
CA VAL A 27 7.30 7.69 -8.68
C VAL A 27 7.01 8.34 -7.34
N ASN A 28 7.13 7.60 -6.23
CA ASN A 28 6.93 8.12 -4.88
C ASN A 28 7.94 9.22 -4.53
N ASP A 29 9.22 9.03 -4.86
CA ASP A 29 10.27 10.04 -4.64
C ASP A 29 10.01 11.31 -5.46
N LEU A 30 9.64 11.16 -6.73
CA LEU A 30 9.30 12.28 -7.61
C LEU A 30 8.08 13.07 -7.08
N GLN A 31 7.02 12.37 -6.67
CA GLN A 31 5.85 12.99 -6.05
C GLN A 31 6.24 13.81 -4.82
N SER A 32 7.05 13.24 -3.91
CA SER A 32 7.49 13.91 -2.69
C SER A 32 8.25 15.20 -2.99
N LYS A 33 9.17 15.16 -3.96
CA LYS A 33 9.97 16.32 -4.38
C LYS A 33 9.12 17.43 -4.98
N VAL A 34 8.10 17.11 -5.77
CA VAL A 34 7.27 18.15 -6.40
C VAL A 34 6.25 18.75 -5.43
N VAL A 35 5.68 17.94 -4.54
CA VAL A 35 4.86 18.46 -3.43
C VAL A 35 5.68 19.39 -2.54
N ALA A 36 6.94 19.04 -2.24
CA ALA A 36 7.86 19.90 -1.49
C ALA A 36 8.20 21.22 -2.22
N ALA A 37 8.17 21.21 -3.55
CA ALA A 37 8.32 22.42 -4.38
C ALA A 37 7.03 23.27 -4.46
N GLY A 38 5.95 22.87 -3.79
CA GLY A 38 4.67 23.58 -3.78
C GLY A 38 3.87 23.41 -5.06
N GLN A 39 4.21 22.42 -5.90
CA GLN A 39 3.46 22.10 -7.10
C GLN A 39 2.75 20.74 -6.95
N SER A 40 1.68 20.57 -7.72
CA SER A 40 0.98 19.28 -7.82
C SER A 40 1.43 18.59 -9.10
N LEU A 41 1.91 17.35 -8.98
CA LEU A 41 2.06 16.45 -10.12
C LEU A 41 0.80 15.60 -10.23
N ASP A 42 0.15 15.67 -11.38
CA ASP A 42 -0.95 14.77 -11.72
C ASP A 42 -0.36 13.62 -12.54
N PHE A 43 -0.24 12.45 -11.92
CA PHE A 43 0.15 11.23 -12.62
C PHE A 43 -1.11 10.51 -13.05
N ASP A 44 -1.24 10.26 -14.36
CA ASP A 44 -2.33 9.44 -14.89
C ASP A 44 -2.04 7.96 -14.62
N LEU A 45 -2.14 7.58 -13.35
CA LEU A 45 -1.96 6.20 -12.89
C LEU A 45 -3.20 5.38 -13.24
N PRO A 46 -3.04 4.10 -13.61
CA PRO A 46 -4.16 3.23 -13.92
C PRO A 46 -5.08 3.07 -12.70
N GLN A 47 -6.35 3.43 -12.87
CA GLN A 47 -7.36 3.32 -11.82
C GLN A 47 -8.07 1.96 -11.91
N ILE A 48 -8.33 1.35 -10.75
CA ILE A 48 -9.10 0.09 -10.63
C ILE A 48 -10.42 0.39 -9.93
N ALA A 49 -11.53 0.08 -10.59
CA ALA A 49 -12.88 0.20 -10.03
C ALA A 49 -13.55 -1.17 -9.95
N VAL A 50 -14.32 -1.40 -8.88
CA VAL A 50 -15.07 -2.65 -8.68
C VAL A 50 -16.56 -2.35 -8.63
N VAL A 51 -17.34 -2.99 -9.52
CA VAL A 51 -18.79 -2.78 -9.67
C VAL A 51 -19.52 -4.10 -9.41
N GLY A 52 -20.61 -4.06 -8.64
CA GLY A 52 -21.40 -5.24 -8.30
C GLY A 52 -22.50 -4.94 -7.29
N SER A 53 -23.43 -5.88 -7.10
CA SER A 53 -24.53 -5.72 -6.15
C SER A 53 -24.04 -5.59 -4.70
N GLN A 54 -24.95 -5.21 -3.79
CA GLN A 54 -24.64 -5.13 -2.36
C GLN A 54 -24.17 -6.51 -1.87
N SER A 55 -23.17 -6.54 -0.98
CA SER A 55 -22.62 -7.79 -0.42
C SER A 55 -21.89 -8.74 -1.38
N SER A 56 -21.70 -8.40 -2.67
CA SER A 56 -20.94 -9.25 -3.62
C SER A 56 -19.42 -9.31 -3.37
N GLY A 57 -18.94 -8.86 -2.21
CA GLY A 57 -17.52 -8.93 -1.87
C GLY A 57 -16.61 -7.87 -2.52
N LYS A 58 -17.16 -6.74 -3.02
CA LYS A 58 -16.38 -5.67 -3.67
C LYS A 58 -15.17 -5.21 -2.85
N SER A 59 -15.38 -4.97 -1.55
CA SER A 59 -14.32 -4.59 -0.61
C SER A 59 -13.29 -5.70 -0.43
N SER A 60 -13.74 -6.96 -0.35
CA SER A 60 -12.86 -8.12 -0.22
C SER A 60 -11.97 -8.34 -1.45
N VAL A 61 -12.47 -8.04 -2.66
CA VAL A 61 -11.67 -8.08 -3.89
C VAL A 61 -10.57 -7.02 -3.87
N LEU A 62 -10.89 -5.78 -3.52
CA LEU A 62 -9.89 -4.71 -3.41
C LEU A 62 -8.82 -5.02 -2.35
N GLU A 63 -9.22 -5.51 -1.18
CA GLU A 63 -8.29 -5.91 -0.11
C GLU A 63 -7.39 -7.07 -0.52
N SER A 64 -7.91 -8.03 -1.29
CA SER A 64 -7.12 -9.16 -1.79
C SER A 64 -6.06 -8.72 -2.81
N ILE A 65 -6.37 -7.72 -3.63
CA ILE A 65 -5.42 -7.13 -4.59
C ILE A 65 -4.33 -6.34 -3.85
N VAL A 66 -4.71 -5.57 -2.85
CA VAL A 66 -3.79 -4.72 -2.08
C VAL A 66 -2.99 -5.55 -1.05
N GLY A 67 -3.47 -6.72 -0.66
CA GLY A 67 -2.84 -7.58 0.36
C GLY A 67 -2.94 -7.02 1.78
N LYS A 68 -3.80 -6.02 2.01
CA LYS A 68 -4.01 -5.36 3.30
C LYS A 68 -5.47 -4.98 3.45
N GLU A 69 -5.95 -5.00 4.68
CA GLU A 69 -7.26 -4.45 5.06
C GLU A 69 -7.16 -2.92 5.16
N PHE A 70 -7.86 -2.18 4.29
CA PHE A 70 -7.74 -0.71 4.23
C PHE A 70 -9.08 0.01 4.06
N LEU A 71 -10.16 -0.73 3.81
CA LEU A 71 -11.48 -0.13 3.66
C LEU A 71 -12.17 -0.08 5.02
N PRO A 72 -12.79 1.06 5.39
CA PRO A 72 -13.53 1.18 6.64
C PRO A 72 -14.67 0.16 6.67
N ARG A 73 -14.62 -0.76 7.62
CA ARG A 73 -15.70 -1.71 7.87
C ARG A 73 -16.80 -0.95 8.63
N GLY A 74 -17.88 -0.61 7.95
CA GLY A 74 -19.11 -0.22 8.63
C GLY A 74 -19.68 -1.45 9.34
N ASN A 75 -19.96 -1.35 10.64
CA ASN A 75 -20.74 -2.37 11.34
C ASN A 75 -22.09 -2.48 10.63
N GLY A 76 -22.28 -3.57 9.87
CA GLY A 76 -23.57 -3.89 9.29
C GLY A 76 -24.57 -4.18 10.39
N CYS A 77 -25.60 -3.34 10.47
CA CYS A 77 -26.88 -3.53 11.14
C CYS A 77 -26.92 -3.42 12.68
N GLY A 78 -27.81 -2.52 13.12
CA GLY A 78 -28.21 -2.19 14.48
C GLY A 78 -28.89 -0.83 14.48
#